data_AF-A0A537H130-F1
#
_entry.id   AF-A0A537H130-F1
#
_cell.length_a   1.000
_cell.length_b   1.000
_cell.length_c   1.000
_cell.angle_alpha   90.00
_cell.angle_beta   90.00
_cell.angle_gamma   90.00
#
_symmetry.space_group_name_H-M   'P 1'
#
loop_
_entity.id
_entity.type
_entity.pdbx_description
1 polymer ?
#
loop_
_entity_poly.entity_id
_entity_poly.type
_entity_poly.pdbx_seq_one_letter_code
_entity_poly.pdbx_strand_id
1 'polypeptide(L)'
;MENLDPVSFEILKNSLISIAEEMGVVLRRSSFSPNIKERRDFSCALFDASGQLVAQAEHIPVHLGAMPYAVKAVLKEFEDDLSEGDDIILNDPYRGGTHLPDITMVSPIFFKERLVGFAANRAHHSDVGGVAPGSMSALSRDVNQEGIRIPPVKLWAEGKPNRQLLDFVLTNVRTPDERLGDLRAQRAANLVGAKRLVELLKKSGVSTVESGMSQLINYSEELMDKRIRELPRMSSSAID
;
A
#
# COMPACT_ATOMS: atom_id res chain seq x y z
N MET A 1 -19.14 17.95 -8.59
CA MET A 1 -19.42 16.55 -8.98
C MET A 1 -20.80 16.21 -8.47
N GLU A 2 -21.60 15.49 -9.25
CA GLU A 2 -22.91 15.00 -8.79
C GLU A 2 -22.70 13.80 -7.87
N ASN A 3 -23.40 13.79 -6.73
CA ASN A 3 -23.40 12.64 -5.83
C ASN A 3 -24.08 11.45 -6.53
N LEU A 4 -23.49 10.26 -6.38
CA LEU A 4 -24.09 9.05 -6.90
C LEU A 4 -25.39 8.76 -6.14
N ASP A 5 -26.34 8.13 -6.82
CA ASP A 5 -27.49 7.57 -6.15
C ASP A 5 -27.05 6.48 -5.16
N PRO A 6 -27.82 6.21 -4.09
CA PRO A 6 -27.40 5.29 -3.04
C PRO A 6 -27.08 3.88 -3.52
N VAL A 7 -27.74 3.40 -4.58
CA VAL A 7 -27.52 2.05 -5.11
C VAL A 7 -26.19 2.02 -5.85
N SER A 8 -25.94 2.98 -6.74
CA SER A 8 -24.66 3.09 -7.45
C SER A 8 -23.48 3.30 -6.50
N PHE A 9 -23.66 4.12 -5.45
CA PHE A 9 -22.66 4.33 -4.41
C PHE A 9 -22.29 3.02 -3.70
N GLU A 10 -23.29 2.25 -3.23
CA GLU A 10 -23.04 0.97 -2.56
C GLU A 10 -22.37 -0.05 -3.48
N ILE A 11 -22.76 -0.12 -4.75
CA ILE A 11 -22.12 -1.00 -5.74
C ILE A 11 -20.64 -0.63 -5.92
N LEU A 12 -20.32 0.65 -6.07
CA LEU A 12 -18.92 1.09 -6.23
C LEU A 12 -18.10 0.88 -4.97
N LYS A 13 -18.62 1.22 -3.80
CA LYS A 13 -17.96 1.01 -2.51
C LYS A 13 -17.56 -0.46 -2.34
N ASN A 14 -18.52 -1.37 -2.51
CA ASN A 14 -18.27 -2.81 -2.39
C ASN A 14 -17.32 -3.32 -3.49
N SER A 15 -17.39 -2.77 -4.70
CA SER A 15 -16.46 -3.13 -5.78
C SER A 15 -15.03 -2.74 -5.41
N LEU A 16 -14.79 -1.52 -4.92
CA LEU A 16 -13.46 -1.03 -4.54
C LEU A 16 -12.88 -1.82 -3.36
N ILE A 17 -13.69 -2.13 -2.35
CA ILE A 17 -13.28 -2.99 -1.22
C ILE A 17 -12.91 -4.39 -1.72
N SER A 18 -13.76 -4.98 -2.58
CA SER A 18 -13.50 -6.32 -3.14
C SER A 18 -12.20 -6.38 -3.96
N ILE A 19 -11.83 -5.29 -4.64
CA ILE A 19 -10.53 -5.20 -5.33
C ILE A 19 -9.38 -5.29 -4.33
N ALA A 20 -9.42 -4.50 -3.25
CA ALA A 20 -8.39 -4.54 -2.22
C ALA A 20 -8.28 -5.92 -1.55
N GLU A 21 -9.42 -6.59 -1.31
CA GLU A 21 -9.45 -7.97 -0.80
C GLU A 21 -8.82 -8.96 -1.78
N GLU A 22 -9.12 -8.85 -3.08
CA GLU A 22 -8.54 -9.71 -4.11
C GLU A 22 -7.02 -9.53 -4.19
N MET A 23 -6.51 -8.29 -4.07
CA MET A 23 -5.08 -8.02 -3.94
C MET A 23 -4.48 -8.78 -2.75
N GLY A 24 -5.15 -8.74 -1.58
CA GLY A 24 -4.69 -9.44 -0.38
C GLY A 24 -4.69 -10.96 -0.53
N VAL A 25 -5.68 -11.54 -1.22
CA VAL A 25 -5.70 -12.97 -1.55
C VAL A 25 -4.51 -13.36 -2.43
N VAL A 26 -4.21 -12.55 -3.44
CA VAL A 26 -3.07 -12.76 -4.35
C VAL A 26 -1.75 -12.69 -3.57
N LEU A 27 -1.57 -11.64 -2.77
CA LEU A 27 -0.36 -11.46 -1.96
C LEU A 27 -0.14 -12.67 -1.04
N ARG A 28 -1.15 -13.06 -0.26
CA ARG A 28 -1.07 -14.22 0.63
C ARG A 28 -0.70 -15.51 -0.10
N ARG A 29 -1.37 -15.80 -1.23
CA ARG A 29 -1.21 -17.10 -1.91
C ARG A 29 0.09 -17.23 -2.70
N SER A 30 0.64 -16.11 -3.16
CA SER A 30 1.86 -16.07 -3.98
C SER A 30 3.13 -15.78 -3.20
N SER A 31 3.02 -15.35 -1.93
CA SER A 31 4.16 -15.11 -1.06
C SER A 31 4.88 -16.39 -0.67
N PHE A 32 6.16 -16.24 -0.38
CA PHE A 32 7.09 -17.31 -0.04
C PHE A 32 7.30 -17.37 1.48
N SER A 33 7.40 -16.21 2.15
CA SER A 33 7.64 -16.19 3.59
C SER A 33 6.39 -16.58 4.41
N PRO A 34 6.59 -17.31 5.53
CA PRO A 34 5.50 -17.60 6.47
C PRO A 34 4.88 -16.35 7.10
N ASN A 35 5.62 -15.25 7.22
CA ASN A 35 5.10 -13.99 7.77
C ASN A 35 3.96 -13.45 6.92
N ILE A 36 4.15 -13.40 5.60
CA ILE A 36 3.11 -12.89 4.71
C ILE A 36 2.05 -13.97 4.46
N LYS A 37 2.48 -15.21 4.20
CA LYS A 37 1.58 -16.29 3.79
C LYS A 37 0.69 -16.83 4.92
N GLU A 38 1.28 -17.10 6.08
CA GLU A 38 0.60 -17.79 7.19
C GLU A 38 0.16 -16.82 8.29
N ARG A 39 1.06 -15.93 8.73
CA ARG A 39 0.72 -14.91 9.74
C ARG A 39 -0.16 -13.79 9.17
N ARG A 40 -0.19 -13.64 7.84
CA ARG A 40 -0.94 -12.59 7.14
C ARG A 40 -0.52 -11.19 7.57
N ASP A 41 0.80 -11.02 7.74
CA ASP A 41 1.42 -9.78 8.14
C ASP A 41 1.63 -8.86 6.91
N PHE A 42 0.51 -8.40 6.36
CA PHE A 42 0.46 -7.51 5.22
C PHE A 42 -0.86 -6.74 5.16
N SER A 43 -0.89 -5.63 4.44
CA SER A 43 -2.12 -4.91 4.09
C SER A 43 -2.13 -4.52 2.61
N CYS A 44 -3.31 -4.42 2.00
CA CYS A 44 -3.51 -3.99 0.61
C CYS A 44 -4.54 -2.86 0.57
N ALA A 45 -4.31 -1.88 -0.30
CA ALA A 45 -5.15 -0.70 -0.40
C ALA A 45 -5.14 -0.09 -1.80
N LEU A 46 -6.23 0.60 -2.12
CA LEU A 46 -6.40 1.47 -3.29
C LEU A 46 -6.40 2.92 -2.85
N PHE A 47 -5.75 3.75 -3.66
CA PHE A 47 -5.70 5.20 -3.48
C PHE A 47 -6.20 5.90 -4.73
N ASP A 48 -6.77 7.09 -4.55
CA ASP A 48 -7.11 7.96 -5.68
C ASP A 48 -5.86 8.61 -6.29
N ALA A 49 -6.01 9.34 -7.39
CA ALA A 49 -4.90 10.00 -8.09
C ALA A 49 -4.17 11.05 -7.23
N SER A 50 -4.79 11.55 -6.16
CA SER A 50 -4.19 12.49 -5.20
C SER A 50 -3.50 11.79 -4.02
N GLY A 51 -3.50 10.46 -3.99
CA GLY A 51 -2.90 9.66 -2.93
C GLY A 51 -3.75 9.57 -1.65
N GLN A 52 -5.06 9.83 -1.73
CA GLN A 52 -5.98 9.58 -0.60
C GLN A 52 -6.38 8.10 -0.57
N LEU A 53 -6.47 7.53 0.62
CA LEU A 53 -6.87 6.15 0.82
C LEU A 53 -8.37 6.00 0.53
N VAL A 54 -8.72 5.17 -0.45
CA VAL A 54 -10.09 4.96 -0.92
C VAL A 54 -10.68 3.69 -0.34
N ALA A 55 -9.95 2.58 -0.44
CA ALA A 55 -10.40 1.27 -0.01
C ALA A 55 -9.22 0.45 0.47
N GLN A 56 -9.46 -0.45 1.40
CA GLN A 56 -8.45 -1.31 2.00
C GLN A 56 -9.05 -2.67 2.31
N ALA A 57 -8.22 -3.71 2.24
CA ALA A 57 -8.57 -4.99 2.84
C ALA A 57 -8.36 -4.89 4.36
N GLU A 58 -9.33 -5.38 5.15
CA GLU A 58 -9.26 -5.37 6.61
C GLU A 58 -8.10 -6.26 7.10
N HIS A 59 -6.95 -5.62 7.31
CA HIS A 59 -5.74 -6.24 7.80
C HIS A 59 -5.18 -5.39 8.95
N ILE A 60 -3.87 -5.24 9.05
CA ILE A 60 -3.22 -4.70 10.26
C ILE A 60 -3.38 -3.16 10.32
N PRO A 61 -4.01 -2.60 11.38
CA PRO A 61 -4.32 -1.16 11.46
C PRO A 61 -3.11 -0.23 11.32
N VAL A 62 -1.93 -0.61 11.84
CA VAL A 62 -0.72 0.22 11.74
C VAL A 62 -0.28 0.44 10.29
N HIS A 63 -0.46 -0.57 9.43
CA HIS A 63 -0.16 -0.42 8.00
C HIS A 63 -1.10 0.61 7.36
N LEU A 64 -2.37 0.57 7.74
CA LEU A 64 -3.42 1.41 7.13
C LEU A 64 -3.24 2.89 7.48
N GLY A 65 -2.80 3.20 8.70
CA GLY A 65 -2.45 4.57 9.08
C GLY A 65 -1.17 5.09 8.42
N ALA A 66 -0.22 4.21 8.10
CA ALA A 66 1.09 4.59 7.57
C ALA A 66 1.19 4.61 6.03
N MET A 67 0.46 3.74 5.34
CA MET A 67 0.49 3.68 3.86
C MET A 67 0.11 5.00 3.16
N PRO A 68 -0.84 5.83 3.65
CA PRO A 68 -1.09 7.16 3.07
C PRO A 68 0.15 8.05 3.06
N TYR A 69 1.01 7.97 4.08
CA TYR A 69 2.26 8.72 4.12
C TYR A 69 3.28 8.17 3.12
N ALA A 70 3.30 6.84 2.93
CA ALA A 70 4.15 6.20 1.93
C ALA A 70 3.75 6.62 0.50
N VAL A 71 2.46 6.60 0.16
CA VAL A 71 1.97 7.05 -1.16
C VAL A 71 2.26 8.54 -1.37
N LYS A 72 2.08 9.40 -0.35
CA LYS A 72 2.47 10.80 -0.41
C LYS A 72 3.99 10.99 -0.61
N ALA A 73 4.81 10.15 0.01
CA ALA A 73 6.26 10.20 -0.18
C ALA A 73 6.68 9.80 -1.60
N VAL A 74 5.97 8.85 -2.23
CA VAL A 74 6.14 8.49 -3.65
C VAL A 74 5.73 9.66 -4.55
N LEU A 75 4.54 10.23 -4.34
CA LEU A 75 4.06 11.40 -5.10
C LEU A 75 5.04 12.58 -5.02
N LYS A 76 5.59 12.84 -3.83
CA LYS A 76 6.57 13.90 -3.63
C LYS A 76 7.93 13.63 -4.28
N GLU A 77 8.38 12.36 -4.32
CA GLU A 77 9.68 12.01 -4.89
C GLU A 77 9.66 12.07 -6.43
N PHE A 78 8.59 11.55 -7.03
CA PHE A 78 8.55 11.36 -8.48
C PHE A 78 7.78 12.47 -9.20
N GLU A 79 6.85 13.16 -8.54
CA GLU A 79 6.00 14.18 -9.16
C GLU A 79 5.39 13.66 -10.48
N ASP A 80 5.81 14.20 -11.63
CA ASP A 80 5.36 13.81 -12.97
C ASP A 80 6.15 12.62 -13.58
N ASP A 81 7.22 12.13 -12.95
CA ASP A 81 8.00 10.95 -13.35
C ASP A 81 7.37 9.65 -12.86
N LEU A 82 6.10 9.43 -13.16
CA LEU A 82 5.38 8.18 -12.92
C LEU A 82 4.83 7.64 -14.24
N SER A 83 5.08 6.37 -14.51
CA SER A 83 4.63 5.71 -15.74
C SER A 83 3.88 4.41 -15.45
N GLU A 84 3.03 4.00 -16.39
CA GLU A 84 2.35 2.70 -16.31
C GLU A 84 3.39 1.57 -16.26
N GLY A 85 3.23 0.66 -15.29
CA GLY A 85 4.16 -0.44 -15.07
C GLY A 85 5.34 -0.11 -14.14
N ASP A 86 5.41 1.11 -13.61
CA ASP A 86 6.29 1.42 -12.49
C ASP A 86 5.82 0.72 -11.20
N ASP A 87 6.77 0.23 -10.40
CA ASP A 87 6.51 -0.29 -9.06
C ASP A 87 7.57 0.26 -8.12
N ILE A 88 7.15 1.12 -7.20
CA ILE A 88 8.00 1.85 -6.28
C ILE A 88 8.00 1.11 -4.95
N ILE A 89 9.18 0.88 -4.38
CA ILE A 89 9.32 0.33 -3.03
C ILE A 89 9.87 1.37 -2.06
N LEU A 90 9.51 1.23 -0.78
CA LEU A 90 10.08 1.98 0.33
C LEU A 90 9.85 1.27 1.67
N ASN A 91 10.75 1.51 2.63
CA ASN A 91 10.55 1.14 4.04
C ASN A 91 11.09 2.23 5.01
N ASP A 92 11.64 3.33 4.50
CA ASP A 92 12.23 4.40 5.31
C ASP A 92 11.19 4.98 6.29
N PRO A 93 11.38 4.83 7.62
CA PRO A 93 10.43 5.32 8.62
C PRO A 93 10.21 6.83 8.57
N TYR A 94 11.19 7.59 8.08
CA TYR A 94 11.09 9.05 7.92
C TYR A 94 10.31 9.45 6.66
N ARG A 95 9.95 8.48 5.80
CA ARG A 95 9.28 8.69 4.51
C ARG A 95 8.05 7.78 4.35
N GLY A 96 7.37 7.48 5.46
CA GLY A 96 6.11 6.73 5.46
C GLY A 96 6.25 5.23 5.75
N GLY A 97 7.45 4.72 5.99
CA GLY A 97 7.66 3.40 6.61
C GLY A 97 7.20 3.35 8.07
N THR A 98 6.95 2.15 8.58
CA THR A 98 6.66 1.89 10.02
C THR A 98 7.91 1.44 10.75
N HIS A 99 8.61 0.48 10.16
CA HIS A 99 9.91 -0.05 10.53
C HIS A 99 10.51 -0.74 9.30
N LEU A 100 11.81 -1.03 9.30
CA LEU A 100 12.49 -1.51 8.09
C LEU A 100 11.96 -2.84 7.52
N PRO A 101 11.53 -3.82 8.35
CA PRO A 101 10.91 -5.04 7.84
C PRO A 101 9.65 -4.82 6.99
N ASP A 102 8.91 -3.73 7.20
CA ASP A 102 7.70 -3.44 6.43
C ASP A 102 8.04 -2.74 5.12
N ILE A 103 8.16 -3.51 4.05
CA ILE A 103 8.37 -2.97 2.71
C ILE A 103 7.01 -2.65 2.09
N THR A 104 6.80 -1.37 1.77
CA THR A 104 5.64 -0.90 1.02
C THR A 104 5.97 -0.91 -0.46
N MET A 105 5.07 -1.43 -1.28
CA MET A 105 5.10 -1.32 -2.75
C MET A 105 3.91 -0.50 -3.24
N VAL A 106 4.18 0.55 -4.01
CA VAL A 106 3.19 1.47 -4.58
C VAL A 106 3.31 1.43 -6.09
N SER A 107 2.20 1.17 -6.79
CA SER A 107 2.17 1.09 -8.25
C SER A 107 1.12 2.07 -8.79
N PRO A 108 1.49 3.07 -9.60
CA PRO A 108 0.53 3.97 -10.23
C PRO A 108 -0.35 3.19 -11.22
N ILE A 109 -1.62 3.58 -11.29
CA ILE A 109 -2.62 2.98 -12.17
C ILE A 109 -2.99 4.03 -13.21
N PHE A 110 -2.84 3.67 -14.48
CA PHE A 110 -3.20 4.53 -15.60
C PHE A 110 -4.43 4.01 -16.35
N PHE A 111 -5.23 4.93 -16.87
CA PHE A 111 -6.31 4.63 -17.80
C PHE A 111 -6.35 5.68 -18.91
N LYS A 112 -6.11 5.26 -20.16
CA LYS A 112 -5.97 6.15 -21.32
C LYS A 112 -4.93 7.25 -21.06
N GLU A 113 -3.72 6.85 -20.67
CA GLU A 113 -2.57 7.74 -20.41
C GLU A 113 -2.74 8.72 -19.24
N ARG A 114 -3.87 8.63 -18.50
CA ARG A 114 -4.11 9.45 -17.31
C ARG A 114 -3.93 8.63 -16.04
N LEU A 115 -3.20 9.17 -15.06
CA LEU A 115 -3.15 8.63 -13.71
C LEU A 115 -4.54 8.67 -13.09
N VAL A 116 -5.04 7.51 -12.65
CA VAL A 116 -6.37 7.36 -12.03
C VAL A 116 -6.32 6.92 -10.58
N GLY A 117 -5.15 6.54 -10.08
CA GLY A 117 -4.97 6.12 -8.69
C GLY A 117 -3.73 5.28 -8.49
N PHE A 118 -3.65 4.62 -7.34
CA PHE A 118 -2.55 3.73 -6.98
C PHE A 118 -3.08 2.45 -6.37
N ALA A 119 -2.42 1.33 -6.66
CA ALA A 119 -2.49 0.14 -5.84
C ALA A 119 -1.27 0.15 -4.93
N ALA A 120 -1.48 -0.09 -3.63
CA ALA A 120 -0.38 -0.27 -2.71
C ALA A 120 -0.59 -1.47 -1.81
N ASN A 121 0.53 -2.07 -1.41
CA ASN A 121 0.54 -3.04 -0.34
C ASN A 121 1.77 -2.82 0.54
N ARG A 122 1.66 -3.26 1.80
CA ARG A 122 2.76 -3.32 2.75
C ARG A 122 2.84 -4.73 3.27
N ALA A 123 4.03 -5.32 3.26
CA ALA A 123 4.23 -6.68 3.72
C ALA A 123 5.46 -6.77 4.63
N HIS A 124 5.37 -7.61 5.65
CA HIS A 124 6.39 -7.75 6.66
C HIS A 124 7.42 -8.82 6.27
N HIS A 125 8.61 -8.36 5.84
CA HIS A 125 9.73 -9.22 5.45
C HIS A 125 10.49 -9.68 6.69
N SER A 126 10.72 -11.00 6.81
CA SER A 126 11.30 -11.61 8.02
C SER A 126 12.77 -11.27 8.27
N ASP A 127 13.47 -10.70 7.28
CA ASP A 127 14.85 -10.21 7.39
C ASP A 127 15.10 -9.13 6.35
N VAL A 128 15.69 -8.02 6.78
CA VAL A 128 16.11 -6.90 5.92
C VAL A 128 17.58 -6.53 6.14
N GLY A 129 18.42 -7.47 6.60
CA GLY A 129 19.86 -7.24 6.75
C GLY A 129 20.30 -6.59 8.05
N GLY A 130 19.47 -6.57 9.09
CA GLY A 130 19.83 -6.01 10.40
C GLY A 130 20.92 -6.79 11.14
N VAL A 131 21.37 -6.25 12.29
CA VAL A 131 22.48 -6.78 13.10
C VAL A 131 22.33 -8.25 13.53
N ALA A 132 21.10 -8.74 13.66
CA ALA A 132 20.79 -10.12 14.02
C ALA A 132 19.85 -10.77 12.99
N PRO A 133 19.88 -12.10 12.81
CA PRO A 133 18.89 -12.79 12.00
C PRO A 133 17.48 -12.58 12.54
N GLY A 134 16.55 -12.26 11.65
CA GLY A 134 15.14 -12.04 11.99
C GLY A 134 14.69 -10.61 11.71
N SER A 135 13.43 -10.35 12.09
CA SER A 135 12.73 -9.11 11.71
C SER A 135 13.21 -7.91 12.54
N MET A 136 13.18 -8.02 13.87
CA MET A 136 13.51 -6.92 14.78
C MET A 136 14.54 -7.38 15.82
N SER A 137 15.69 -6.71 15.85
CA SER A 137 16.75 -6.98 16.82
C SER A 137 16.60 -6.11 18.06
N ALA A 138 16.56 -6.73 19.23
CA ALA A 138 16.60 -6.02 20.52
C ALA A 138 17.97 -5.38 20.82
N LEU A 139 18.99 -5.64 19.99
CA LEU A 139 20.34 -5.10 20.15
C LEU A 139 20.56 -3.79 19.38
N SER A 140 19.66 -3.46 18.45
CA SER A 140 19.78 -2.25 17.63
C SER A 140 19.65 -1.00 18.50
N ARG A 141 20.61 -0.08 18.39
CA ARG A 141 20.63 1.20 19.10
C ARG A 141 20.21 2.38 18.24
N ASP A 142 20.27 2.20 16.93
CA ASP A 142 19.89 3.18 15.93
C ASP A 142 19.43 2.47 14.65
N VAL A 143 18.67 3.20 13.82
CA VAL A 143 18.02 2.65 12.62
C VAL A 143 18.99 2.03 11.62
N ASN A 144 20.26 2.45 11.59
CA ASN A 144 21.23 1.89 10.64
C ASN A 144 21.67 0.46 11.02
N GLN A 145 21.34 0.01 12.23
CA GLN A 145 21.58 -1.36 12.71
C GLN A 145 20.41 -2.29 12.43
N GLU A 146 19.25 -1.75 12.02
CA GLU A 146 18.02 -2.51 11.79
C GLU A 146 17.97 -3.14 10.38
N GLY A 147 18.84 -2.71 9.47
CA GLY A 147 18.97 -3.27 8.13
C GLY A 147 18.95 -2.22 7.03
N ILE A 148 18.59 -2.64 5.81
CA ILE A 148 18.55 -1.76 4.64
C ILE A 148 17.37 -0.80 4.79
N ARG A 149 17.68 0.49 4.76
CA ARG A 149 16.70 1.57 4.66
C ARG A 149 16.56 2.01 3.20
N ILE A 150 15.36 1.84 2.66
CA ILE A 150 14.99 2.01 1.26
C ILE A 150 14.13 3.28 1.14
N PRO A 151 14.63 4.36 0.53
CA PRO A 151 13.80 5.50 0.15
C PRO A 151 12.86 5.08 -1.00
N PRO A 152 11.84 5.89 -1.37
CA PRO A 152 11.05 5.66 -2.57
C PRO A 152 11.94 5.49 -3.81
N VAL A 153 11.95 4.28 -4.37
CA VAL A 153 12.74 3.93 -5.57
C VAL A 153 11.97 3.01 -6.48
N LYS A 154 12.07 3.20 -7.81
CA LYS A 154 11.47 2.31 -8.82
C LYS A 154 12.21 0.97 -8.83
N LEU A 155 11.58 -0.07 -8.27
CA LEU A 155 12.07 -1.45 -8.35
C LEU A 155 11.74 -2.07 -9.71
N TRP A 156 10.63 -1.66 -10.31
CA TRP A 156 10.38 -1.80 -11.73
C TRP A 156 10.06 -0.44 -12.33
N ALA A 157 10.58 -0.22 -13.54
CA ALA A 157 10.29 0.95 -14.36
C ALA A 157 9.68 0.49 -15.68
N GLU A 158 8.47 0.94 -16.00
CA GLU A 158 7.72 0.55 -17.22
C GLU A 158 7.70 -0.98 -17.43
N GLY A 159 7.44 -1.74 -16.36
CA GLY A 159 7.39 -3.20 -16.36
C GLY A 159 8.74 -3.92 -16.39
N LYS A 160 9.86 -3.20 -16.48
CA LYS A 160 11.21 -3.78 -16.50
C LYS A 160 11.84 -3.74 -15.10
N PRO A 161 12.37 -4.86 -14.59
CA PRO A 161 13.01 -4.89 -13.28
C PRO A 161 14.30 -4.08 -13.27
N ASN A 162 14.48 -3.24 -12.26
CA ASN A 162 15.76 -2.63 -11.93
C ASN A 162 16.66 -3.69 -11.27
N ARG A 163 17.39 -4.43 -12.11
CA ARG A 163 18.26 -5.54 -11.66
C ARG A 163 19.33 -5.08 -10.67
N GLN A 164 19.93 -3.92 -10.89
CA GLN A 164 20.97 -3.40 -9.99
C GLN A 164 20.43 -3.12 -8.59
N LEU A 165 19.24 -2.51 -8.50
CA LEU A 165 18.59 -2.26 -7.23
C LEU A 165 18.13 -3.57 -6.57
N LEU A 166 17.57 -4.51 -7.34
CA LEU A 166 17.23 -5.84 -6.83
C LEU A 166 18.47 -6.54 -6.25
N ASP A 167 19.56 -6.61 -7.01
CA ASP A 167 20.80 -7.24 -6.57
C ASP A 167 21.36 -6.56 -5.32
N PHE A 168 21.28 -5.22 -5.24
CA PHE A 168 21.67 -4.46 -4.05
C PHE A 168 20.84 -4.86 -2.82
N VAL A 169 19.51 -4.89 -2.94
CA VAL A 169 18.62 -5.28 -1.83
C VAL A 169 18.86 -6.74 -1.43
N LEU A 170 18.87 -7.64 -2.41
CA LEU A 170 18.96 -9.09 -2.18
C LEU A 170 20.33 -9.54 -1.64
N THR A 171 21.41 -8.85 -2.00
CA THR A 171 22.76 -9.16 -1.46
C THR A 171 22.86 -8.83 0.03
N ASN A 172 22.03 -7.90 0.52
CA ASN A 172 22.08 -7.39 1.88
C ASN A 172 21.06 -8.07 2.82
N VAL A 173 20.41 -9.16 2.39
CA VAL A 173 19.45 -9.92 3.21
C VAL A 173 19.86 -11.39 3.34
N ARG A 174 19.44 -12.05 4.42
CA ARG A 174 19.87 -13.43 4.71
C ARG A 174 19.19 -14.50 3.85
N THR A 175 17.99 -14.25 3.35
CA THR A 175 17.29 -15.21 2.46
C THR A 175 16.80 -14.51 1.18
N PRO A 176 17.69 -14.29 0.21
CA PRO A 176 17.39 -13.54 -1.01
C PRO A 176 16.26 -14.17 -1.85
N ASP A 177 16.19 -15.50 -1.94
CA ASP A 177 15.16 -16.16 -2.76
C ASP A 177 13.74 -15.96 -2.20
N GLU A 178 13.59 -16.04 -0.87
CA GLU A 178 12.32 -15.74 -0.19
C GLU A 178 11.93 -14.26 -0.37
N ARG A 179 12.90 -13.34 -0.23
CA ARG A 179 12.71 -11.88 -0.43
C ARG A 179 12.32 -11.54 -1.86
N LEU A 180 12.96 -12.15 -2.86
CA LEU A 180 12.59 -11.97 -4.26
C LEU A 180 11.19 -12.54 -4.54
N GLY A 181 10.85 -13.69 -3.96
CA GLY A 181 9.52 -14.28 -4.04
C GLY A 181 8.44 -13.36 -3.48
N ASP A 182 8.68 -12.80 -2.30
CA ASP A 182 7.76 -11.87 -1.63
C ASP A 182 7.61 -10.55 -2.39
N LEU A 183 8.70 -9.95 -2.87
CA LEU A 183 8.63 -8.73 -3.71
C LEU A 183 7.83 -8.97 -5.01
N ARG A 184 7.97 -10.15 -5.62
CA ARG A 184 7.15 -10.54 -6.79
C ARG A 184 5.68 -10.75 -6.43
N ALA A 185 5.40 -11.29 -5.23
CA ALA A 185 4.04 -11.43 -4.72
C ALA A 185 3.38 -10.07 -4.48
N GLN A 186 4.13 -9.11 -3.91
CA GLN A 186 3.69 -7.71 -3.75
C GLN A 186 3.36 -7.07 -5.11
N ARG A 187 4.23 -7.24 -6.11
CA ARG A 187 3.97 -6.75 -7.48
C ARG A 187 2.71 -7.41 -8.06
N ALA A 188 2.57 -8.72 -7.93
CA ALA A 188 1.41 -9.45 -8.46
C ALA A 188 0.08 -8.96 -7.85
N ALA A 189 0.07 -8.66 -6.54
CA ALA A 189 -1.08 -8.08 -5.87
C ALA A 189 -1.44 -6.70 -6.45
N ASN A 190 -0.47 -5.80 -6.59
CA ASN A 190 -0.72 -4.48 -7.16
C ASN A 190 -1.18 -4.53 -8.62
N LEU A 191 -0.62 -5.43 -9.43
CA LEU A 191 -1.08 -5.65 -10.82
C LEU A 191 -2.53 -6.10 -10.90
N VAL A 192 -2.98 -6.95 -9.96
CA VAL A 192 -4.40 -7.34 -9.87
C VAL A 192 -5.27 -6.14 -9.48
N GLY A 193 -4.84 -5.35 -8.49
CA GLY A 193 -5.53 -4.10 -8.12
C GLY A 193 -5.70 -3.15 -9.31
N ALA A 194 -4.60 -2.89 -10.03
CA ALA A 194 -4.59 -2.06 -11.24
C ALA A 194 -5.55 -2.58 -12.31
N LYS A 195 -5.46 -3.88 -12.63
CA LYS A 195 -6.34 -4.53 -13.61
C LYS A 195 -7.81 -4.36 -13.24
N ARG A 196 -8.18 -4.66 -11.99
CA ARG A 196 -9.58 -4.58 -11.56
C ARG A 196 -10.12 -3.16 -11.52
N LEU A 197 -9.30 -2.20 -11.10
CA LEU A 197 -9.71 -0.79 -11.14
C LEU A 197 -9.96 -0.33 -12.59
N VAL A 198 -9.09 -0.72 -13.52
CA VAL A 198 -9.28 -0.45 -14.95
C VAL A 198 -10.54 -1.12 -15.51
N GLU A 199 -10.84 -2.36 -15.11
CA GLU A 199 -12.10 -3.04 -15.46
C GLU A 199 -13.32 -2.28 -14.93
N LEU A 200 -13.27 -1.80 -13.69
CA LEU A 200 -14.34 -0.99 -13.09
C LEU A 200 -14.52 0.35 -13.82
N LEU A 201 -13.43 1.03 -14.18
CA LEU A 201 -13.44 2.27 -14.97
C LEU A 201 -14.06 2.07 -16.35
N LYS A 202 -13.73 0.97 -17.04
CA LYS A 202 -14.33 0.61 -18.33
C LYS A 202 -15.83 0.36 -18.23
N LYS A 203 -16.28 -0.28 -17.15
CA LYS A 203 -17.69 -0.65 -16.93
C LYS A 203 -18.55 0.53 -16.50
N SER A 204 -18.08 1.31 -15.53
CA SER A 204 -18.88 2.34 -14.85
C SER A 204 -18.62 3.75 -15.36
N GLY A 205 -17.54 3.95 -16.13
CA GLY A 205 -17.10 5.26 -16.59
C GLY A 205 -16.19 5.94 -15.58
N VAL A 206 -15.23 6.69 -16.11
CA VAL A 206 -14.17 7.34 -15.32
C VAL A 206 -14.73 8.33 -14.30
N SER A 207 -15.57 9.26 -14.76
CA SER A 207 -16.19 10.28 -13.89
C SER A 207 -17.01 9.66 -12.75
N THR A 208 -17.69 8.54 -13.03
CA THR A 208 -18.51 7.83 -12.04
C THR A 208 -17.65 7.22 -10.95
N VAL A 209 -16.55 6.56 -11.33
CA VAL A 209 -15.63 5.93 -10.38
C VAL A 209 -14.94 7.00 -9.53
N GLU A 210 -14.42 8.06 -10.14
CA GLU A 210 -13.75 9.15 -9.40
C GLU A 210 -14.71 9.86 -8.43
N SER A 211 -15.94 10.17 -8.87
CA SER A 211 -16.96 10.73 -7.98
C SER A 211 -17.27 9.76 -6.83
N GLY A 212 -17.38 8.46 -7.12
CA GLY A 212 -17.58 7.44 -6.10
C GLY A 212 -16.43 7.34 -5.10
N MET A 213 -15.18 7.44 -5.54
CA MET A 213 -14.01 7.47 -4.65
C MET A 213 -14.04 8.69 -3.73
N SER A 214 -14.27 9.89 -4.29
CA SER A 214 -14.38 11.12 -3.50
C SER A 214 -15.55 11.08 -2.51
N GLN A 215 -16.72 10.58 -2.96
CA GLN A 215 -17.89 10.43 -2.10
C GLN A 215 -17.63 9.42 -0.97
N LEU A 216 -16.89 8.35 -1.22
CA LEU A 216 -16.54 7.36 -0.21
C LEU A 216 -15.62 7.94 0.87
N ILE A 217 -14.63 8.74 0.47
CA ILE A 217 -13.73 9.45 1.40
C ILE A 217 -14.53 10.40 2.29
N ASN A 218 -15.38 11.25 1.68
CA ASN A 218 -16.22 12.21 2.43
C ASN A 218 -17.21 11.49 3.36
N TYR A 219 -17.82 10.40 2.89
CA TYR A 219 -18.73 9.60 3.70
C TYR A 219 -18.03 9.01 4.94
N SER A 220 -16.77 8.55 4.79
CA SER A 220 -15.98 8.07 5.92
C SER A 220 -15.69 9.18 6.94
N GLU A 221 -15.41 10.40 6.48
CA GLU A 221 -15.21 11.56 7.36
C GLU A 221 -16.50 11.88 8.13
N GLU A 222 -17.64 11.98 7.45
CA GLU A 222 -18.95 12.24 8.06
C GLU A 222 -19.31 11.22 9.15
N LEU A 223 -19.04 9.93 8.91
CA LEU A 223 -19.26 8.87 9.89
C LEU A 223 -18.40 9.04 11.14
N MET A 224 -17.11 9.35 10.96
CA MET A 224 -16.19 9.59 12.08
C MET A 224 -16.63 10.82 12.87
N ASP A 225 -16.97 11.91 12.18
CA ASP A 225 -17.43 13.16 12.76
C ASP A 225 -18.69 12.96 13.61
N LYS A 226 -19.67 12.22 13.08
CA LYS A 226 -20.88 11.86 13.80
C LYS A 226 -20.54 11.06 15.06
N ARG A 227 -19.65 10.08 14.95
CA ARG A 227 -19.26 9.22 16.08
C ARG A 227 -18.54 10.01 17.17
N ILE A 228 -17.66 10.95 16.81
CA ILE A 228 -16.98 11.85 17.76
C ILE A 228 -17.99 12.73 18.50
N ARG A 229 -19.01 13.25 17.81
CA ARG A 229 -20.05 14.10 18.43
C ARG A 229 -20.93 13.36 19.45
N GLU A 230 -21.02 12.03 19.35
CA GLU A 230 -21.72 11.18 20.31
C GLU A 230 -20.91 10.93 21.60
N LEU A 231 -19.60 11.19 21.59
CA LEU A 231 -18.76 11.02 22.78
C LEU A 231 -19.02 12.14 23.81
N PRO A 232 -18.92 11.84 25.13
CA PRO A 232 -19.02 12.86 26.16
C PRO A 232 -17.99 13.97 25.94
N ARG A 233 -18.40 15.23 26.07
CA ARG A 233 -17.47 16.36 26.10
C ARG A 233 -16.72 16.37 27.42
N MET A 234 -15.61 15.64 27.47
CA MET A 234 -14.75 15.53 28.64
C MET A 234 -13.28 15.51 28.26
N SER A 235 -12.43 15.83 29.22
CA SER A 235 -11.00 15.54 29.13
C SER A 235 -10.73 14.17 29.74
N SER A 236 -9.93 13.36 29.06
CA SER A 236 -9.49 12.05 29.56
C SER A 236 -7.96 11.97 29.45
N SER A 237 -7.33 11.30 30.40
CA SER A 237 -5.88 11.04 30.40
C SER A 237 -5.63 9.60 30.84
N ALA A 238 -4.66 8.96 30.21
CA ALA A 238 -4.17 7.64 30.57
C ALA A 238 -2.64 7.66 30.64
N ILE A 239 -2.06 6.80 31.47
CA ILE A 239 -0.63 6.52 31.55
C ILE A 239 -0.50 5.01 31.38
N ASP A 240 0.21 4.58 30.34
CA ASP A 240 0.55 3.18 30.05
C ASP A 240 1.94 2.87 30.60
#